data_AF-A0A845YFY4-F1
#
_entry.id   AF-A0A845YFY4-F1
#
_cell.length_a   1.000
_cell.length_b   1.000
_cell.length_c   1.000
_cell.angle_alpha   90.00
_cell.angle_beta   90.00
_cell.angle_gamma   90.00
#
_symmetry.space_group_name_H-M   'P 1'
#
loop_
_entity.id
_entity.type
_entity.pdbx_description
1 polymer ?
#
loop_
_entity_poly.entity_id
_entity_poly.type
_entity_poly.pdbx_seq_one_letter_code
_entity_poly.pdbx_strand_id
1 'polypeptide(L)'
;APSSHIRASLPAAIGNDATIRIARGTSLAMAGYTLIGEKNDGALIKQWLVNHNVVSLLPDQWEALRIRQGRPMPGYELTDQDNPLEAGLWHSISFDKGCYIGQEIIARLSAYRGVKKQLWGFKLGQFVPPNVSLYLEGAKVGKLTSVIADDTGVWGLGYLRTKAGGAGLVLEVENTTAEAVDLPFASRGYLETSAIAST
;
A
#
# COMPACT_ATOMS: atom_id res chain seq x y z
N ALA A 1 -7.94 -12.90 -22.40
CA ALA A 1 -7.56 -13.45 -21.09
C ALA A 1 -8.76 -14.18 -20.50
N PRO A 2 -8.61 -15.37 -19.90
CA PRO A 2 -9.73 -15.99 -19.20
C PRO A 2 -10.20 -15.02 -18.11
N SER A 3 -11.51 -14.90 -17.95
CA SER A 3 -12.15 -13.94 -17.05
C SER A 3 -11.51 -14.01 -15.66
N SER A 4 -10.98 -12.89 -15.16
CA SER A 4 -10.37 -12.73 -13.83
C SER A 4 -11.36 -12.92 -12.66
N HIS A 5 -12.58 -13.34 -12.98
CA HIS A 5 -13.68 -13.51 -12.07
C HIS A 5 -14.60 -14.65 -12.52
N ILE A 6 -15.22 -15.30 -11.56
CA ILE A 6 -16.29 -16.28 -11.75
C ILE A 6 -17.58 -15.76 -11.13
N ARG A 7 -18.73 -16.15 -11.69
CA ARG A 7 -20.02 -15.96 -11.05
C ARG A 7 -20.32 -17.23 -10.24
N ALA A 8 -20.75 -17.07 -9.00
CA ALA A 8 -21.13 -18.16 -8.13
C ALA A 8 -22.42 -17.83 -7.40
N SER A 9 -23.26 -18.83 -7.19
CA SER A 9 -24.40 -18.71 -6.28
C SER A 9 -23.96 -19.21 -4.91
N LEU A 10 -24.33 -18.48 -3.87
CA LEU A 10 -24.14 -18.95 -2.51
C LEU A 10 -25.07 -20.15 -2.24
N PRO A 11 -24.63 -21.15 -1.46
CA PRO A 11 -25.45 -22.29 -1.12
C PRO A 11 -26.82 -21.89 -0.54
N ALA A 12 -27.88 -22.61 -0.92
CA ALA A 12 -29.25 -22.37 -0.44
C ALA A 12 -29.40 -22.39 1.10
N ALA A 13 -28.42 -22.93 1.82
CA ALA A 13 -28.31 -22.91 3.29
C ALA A 13 -28.19 -21.49 3.91
N ILE A 14 -28.06 -20.44 3.08
CA ILE A 14 -27.82 -19.05 3.49
C ILE A 14 -29.09 -18.19 3.33
N GLY A 15 -30.22 -18.78 2.93
CA GLY A 15 -31.55 -18.15 3.04
C GLY A 15 -31.98 -17.26 1.87
N ASN A 16 -31.23 -17.22 0.77
CA ASN A 16 -31.65 -16.63 -0.50
C ASN A 16 -30.76 -17.16 -1.64
N ASP A 17 -31.21 -17.11 -2.89
CA ASP A 17 -30.38 -17.32 -4.10
C ASP A 17 -29.40 -16.15 -4.33
N ALA A 18 -28.66 -15.78 -3.28
CA ALA A 18 -27.72 -14.67 -3.30
C ALA A 18 -26.63 -14.95 -4.33
N THR A 19 -26.65 -14.16 -5.41
CA THR A 19 -25.69 -14.28 -6.50
C THR A 19 -24.48 -13.41 -6.20
N ILE A 20 -23.30 -14.03 -6.09
CA ILE A 20 -22.04 -13.34 -5.88
C ILE A 20 -21.13 -13.44 -7.11
N ARG A 21 -20.32 -12.40 -7.30
CA ARG A 21 -19.19 -12.41 -8.21
C ARG A 21 -17.94 -12.57 -7.38
N ILE A 22 -17.13 -13.56 -7.72
CA ILE A 22 -15.85 -13.83 -7.06
C ILE A 22 -14.76 -13.43 -8.04
N ALA A 23 -14.04 -12.37 -7.73
CA ALA A 23 -12.85 -11.96 -8.47
C ALA A 23 -11.59 -12.48 -7.79
N ARG A 24 -10.65 -13.01 -8.57
CA ARG A 24 -9.32 -13.34 -8.05
C ARG A 24 -8.54 -12.05 -7.81
N GLY A 25 -7.95 -11.91 -6.64
CA GLY A 25 -7.20 -10.74 -6.22
C GLY A 25 -7.82 -10.09 -4.99
N THR A 26 -6.95 -9.42 -4.24
CA THR A 26 -7.35 -8.54 -3.14
C THR A 26 -6.95 -7.12 -3.49
N SER A 27 -7.34 -6.21 -2.63
CA SER A 27 -6.91 -4.83 -2.74
C SER A 27 -5.51 -4.61 -2.14
N LEU A 28 -4.91 -5.63 -1.52
CA LEU A 28 -3.53 -5.64 -0.99
C LEU A 28 -2.61 -6.46 -1.92
N ALA A 29 -1.30 -6.39 -1.71
CA ALA A 29 -0.30 -7.24 -2.39
C ALA A 29 -0.31 -8.68 -1.85
N MET A 30 -1.49 -9.24 -1.62
CA MET A 30 -1.71 -10.55 -1.02
C MET A 30 -2.66 -11.37 -1.87
N ALA A 31 -2.40 -12.67 -1.94
CA ALA A 31 -3.31 -13.62 -2.57
C ALA A 31 -4.66 -13.65 -1.84
N GLY A 32 -5.74 -13.75 -2.60
CA GLY A 32 -7.08 -13.84 -2.06
C GLY A 32 -8.14 -13.56 -3.12
N TYR A 33 -9.37 -13.37 -2.65
CA TYR A 33 -10.54 -13.18 -3.50
C TYR A 33 -11.35 -11.98 -3.02
N THR A 34 -11.96 -11.27 -3.98
CA THR A 34 -12.93 -10.21 -3.72
C THR A 34 -14.32 -10.74 -4.04
N LEU A 35 -15.21 -10.73 -3.04
CA LEU A 35 -16.60 -11.12 -3.18
C LEU A 35 -17.44 -9.85 -3.38
N ILE A 36 -18.24 -9.82 -4.45
CA ILE A 36 -19.10 -8.70 -4.81
C ILE A 36 -20.52 -9.23 -4.97
N GLY A 37 -21.47 -8.69 -4.23
CA GLY A 37 -22.88 -9.10 -4.26
C GLY A 37 -23.81 -7.93 -3.97
N GLU A 38 -25.11 -8.22 -3.88
CA GLU A 38 -26.10 -7.23 -3.50
C GLU A 38 -25.87 -6.73 -2.08
N LYS A 39 -26.07 -5.43 -1.87
CA LYS A 39 -25.84 -4.78 -0.57
C LYS A 39 -26.65 -5.45 0.56
N ASN A 40 -27.88 -5.87 0.25
CA ASN A 40 -28.80 -6.50 1.19
C ASN A 40 -28.32 -7.87 1.67
N ASP A 41 -27.48 -8.56 0.87
CA ASP A 41 -26.95 -9.88 1.20
C ASP A 41 -25.67 -9.81 2.04
N GLY A 42 -25.12 -8.61 2.28
CA GLY A 42 -23.82 -8.44 2.95
C GLY A 42 -23.75 -9.08 4.34
N ALA A 43 -24.82 -9.00 5.13
CA ALA A 43 -24.88 -9.62 6.46
C ALA A 43 -24.87 -11.16 6.37
N LEU A 44 -25.62 -11.71 5.42
CA LEU A 44 -25.69 -13.15 5.16
C LEU A 44 -24.33 -13.70 4.71
N ILE A 45 -23.66 -13.01 3.78
CA ILE A 45 -22.32 -13.36 3.31
C ILE A 45 -21.32 -13.36 4.48
N LYS A 46 -21.35 -12.32 5.32
CA LYS A 46 -20.45 -12.21 6.47
C LYS A 46 -20.70 -13.35 7.46
N GLN A 47 -21.95 -13.68 7.76
CA GLN A 47 -22.29 -14.79 8.65
C GLN A 47 -21.85 -16.14 8.08
N TRP A 48 -22.05 -16.36 6.77
CA TRP A 48 -21.58 -17.57 6.10
C TRP A 48 -20.06 -17.74 6.21
N LEU A 49 -19.29 -16.68 5.99
CA LEU A 49 -17.83 -16.69 6.16
C LEU A 49 -17.42 -17.06 7.59
N VAL A 50 -18.08 -16.47 8.60
CA VAL A 50 -17.82 -16.77 10.02
C VAL A 50 -18.13 -18.24 10.34
N ASN A 51 -19.25 -18.77 9.84
CA ASN A 51 -19.63 -20.18 10.03
C ASN A 51 -18.61 -21.16 9.37
N HIS A 52 -17.83 -20.68 8.41
CA HIS A 52 -16.73 -21.42 7.77
C HIS A 52 -15.37 -21.08 8.37
N ASN A 53 -15.33 -20.51 9.59
CA ASN A 53 -14.12 -20.17 10.34
C ASN A 53 -13.22 -19.13 9.64
N VAL A 54 -13.79 -18.28 8.79
CA VAL A 54 -13.06 -17.13 8.23
C VAL A 54 -13.02 -16.02 9.27
N VAL A 55 -11.81 -15.64 9.68
CA VAL A 55 -11.58 -14.58 10.66
C VAL A 55 -11.96 -13.23 10.06
N SER A 56 -12.78 -12.46 10.77
CA SER A 56 -13.08 -11.07 10.43
C SER A 56 -12.00 -10.16 11.03
N LEU A 57 -11.47 -9.26 10.22
CA LEU A 57 -10.57 -8.22 10.69
C LEU A 57 -11.35 -7.03 11.22
N LEU A 58 -10.86 -6.44 12.31
CA LEU A 58 -11.26 -5.13 12.80
C LEU A 58 -10.59 -4.02 11.96
N PRO A 59 -11.12 -2.78 11.98
CA PRO A 59 -10.55 -1.66 11.22
C PRO A 59 -9.04 -1.46 11.43
N ASP A 60 -8.57 -1.48 12.69
CA ASP A 60 -7.15 -1.27 13.00
C ASP A 60 -6.27 -2.43 12.54
N GLN A 61 -6.80 -3.66 12.53
CA GLN A 61 -6.08 -4.82 12.01
C GLN A 61 -5.95 -4.75 10.48
N TRP A 62 -6.99 -4.28 9.80
CA TRP A 62 -6.93 -4.01 8.36
C TRP A 62 -5.93 -2.89 8.05
N GLU A 63 -5.92 -1.83 8.86
CA GLU A 63 -4.98 -0.72 8.71
C GLU A 63 -3.54 -1.15 8.92
N ALA A 64 -3.28 -1.99 9.93
CA ALA A 64 -1.97 -2.61 10.14
C ALA A 64 -1.51 -3.41 8.92
N LEU A 65 -2.41 -4.23 8.34
CA LEU A 65 -2.11 -4.97 7.11
C LEU A 65 -1.88 -4.04 5.92
N ARG A 66 -2.67 -2.98 5.75
CA ARG A 66 -2.50 -1.99 4.67
C ARG A 66 -1.11 -1.35 4.74
N ILE A 67 -0.72 -0.86 5.91
CA ILE A 67 0.58 -0.23 6.17
C ILE A 67 1.70 -1.22 5.89
N ARG A 68 1.62 -2.44 6.44
CA ARG A 68 2.64 -3.47 6.23
C ARG A 68 2.79 -3.93 4.79
N GLN A 69 1.69 -3.94 4.04
CA GLN A 69 1.73 -4.26 2.61
C GLN A 69 2.22 -3.08 1.77
N GLY A 70 2.38 -1.89 2.33
CA GLY A 70 2.86 -0.73 1.60
C GLY A 70 1.81 -0.07 0.73
N ARG A 71 0.52 -0.27 1.02
CA ARG A 71 -0.54 0.24 0.17
C ARG A 71 -0.90 1.69 0.53
N PRO A 72 -0.63 2.67 -0.36
CA PRO A 72 -0.97 4.06 -0.09
C PRO A 72 -2.49 4.29 -0.15
N MET A 73 -2.99 5.23 0.65
CA MET A 73 -4.42 5.56 0.73
C MET A 73 -4.70 7.05 0.48
N PRO A 74 -5.83 7.41 -0.18
CA PRO A 74 -6.29 8.80 -0.30
C PRO A 74 -6.39 9.49 1.07
N GLY A 75 -5.87 10.71 1.16
CA GLY A 75 -5.85 11.50 2.40
C GLY A 75 -4.69 11.18 3.34
N TYR A 76 -3.88 10.15 3.03
CA TYR A 76 -2.69 9.78 3.78
C TYR A 76 -1.45 9.95 2.89
N GLU A 77 -1.04 8.89 2.19
CA GLU A 77 0.08 8.91 1.25
C GLU A 77 -0.31 9.55 -0.09
N LEU A 78 -1.59 9.46 -0.49
CA LEU A 78 -2.07 10.03 -1.74
C LEU A 78 -2.74 11.37 -1.47
N THR A 79 -1.97 12.44 -1.67
CA THR A 79 -2.40 13.84 -1.52
C THR A 79 -2.04 14.65 -2.77
N ASP A 80 -2.49 15.90 -2.84
CA ASP A 80 -2.13 16.81 -3.93
C ASP A 80 -0.63 17.20 -3.93
N GLN A 81 0.13 16.81 -2.91
CA GLN A 81 1.56 17.11 -2.75
C GLN A 81 2.48 15.99 -3.27
N ASP A 82 1.90 14.85 -3.66
CA ASP A 82 2.63 13.63 -4.00
C ASP A 82 2.13 13.11 -5.35
N ASN A 83 3.06 12.75 -6.24
CA ASN A 83 2.67 12.15 -7.51
C ASN A 83 2.68 10.61 -7.44
N PRO A 84 1.96 9.91 -8.34
CA PRO A 84 1.88 8.44 -8.29
C PRO A 84 3.22 7.72 -8.42
N LEU A 85 4.21 8.30 -9.12
CA LEU A 85 5.56 7.71 -9.24
C LEU A 85 6.31 7.77 -7.91
N GLU A 86 6.17 8.87 -7.16
CA GLU A 86 6.69 9.00 -5.79
C GLU A 86 6.00 8.01 -4.85
N ALA A 87 4.69 7.78 -5.02
CA ALA A 87 3.92 6.82 -4.22
C ALA A 87 4.22 5.33 -4.53
N GLY A 88 5.14 5.04 -5.45
CA GLY A 88 5.46 3.66 -5.83
C GLY A 88 4.38 2.99 -6.69
N LEU A 89 3.53 3.75 -7.37
CA LEU A 89 2.40 3.24 -8.17
C LEU A 89 2.75 3.09 -9.66
N TRP A 90 4.00 2.80 -9.99
CA TRP A 90 4.46 2.67 -11.37
C TRP A 90 3.68 1.60 -12.16
N HIS A 91 3.39 0.45 -11.55
CA HIS A 91 2.58 -0.62 -12.13
C HIS A 91 1.12 -0.21 -12.43
N SER A 92 0.63 0.86 -11.79
CA SER A 92 -0.73 1.39 -12.01
C SER A 92 -0.78 2.42 -13.14
N ILE A 93 0.38 2.81 -13.68
CA ILE A 93 0.52 3.76 -14.78
C ILE A 93 0.88 2.98 -16.04
N SER A 94 0.17 3.28 -17.12
CA SER A 94 0.52 2.77 -18.44
C SER A 94 1.18 3.87 -19.22
N PHE A 95 2.46 3.68 -19.55
CA PHE A 95 3.23 4.62 -20.35
C PHE A 95 2.88 4.54 -21.84
N ASP A 96 2.31 3.42 -22.28
CA ASP A 96 2.05 3.13 -23.70
C ASP A 96 0.58 3.27 -24.13
N LYS A 97 -0.34 3.58 -23.20
CA LYS A 97 -1.76 3.76 -23.57
C LYS A 97 -2.00 5.19 -24.03
N GLY A 98 -3.05 5.37 -24.84
CA GLY A 98 -3.44 6.67 -25.39
C GLY A 98 -3.73 7.74 -24.34
N CYS A 99 -4.05 8.95 -24.80
CA CYS A 99 -4.19 10.16 -23.98
C CYS A 99 -5.05 9.96 -22.73
N TYR A 100 -4.42 10.05 -21.56
CA TYR A 100 -5.11 10.17 -20.27
C TYR A 100 -4.67 11.43 -19.52
N ILE A 101 -5.52 11.91 -18.60
CA ILE A 101 -5.27 13.14 -17.84
C ILE A 101 -3.96 13.03 -17.06
N GLY A 102 -3.07 14.01 -17.21
CA GLY A 102 -1.79 14.08 -16.51
C GLY A 102 -0.66 13.24 -17.14
N GLN A 103 -0.90 12.54 -18.26
CA GLN A 103 0.12 11.72 -18.93
C GLN A 103 1.38 12.50 -19.30
N GLU A 104 1.25 13.72 -19.83
CA GLU A 104 2.41 14.54 -20.21
C GLU A 104 3.32 14.85 -19.02
N ILE A 105 2.73 15.17 -17.86
CA ILE A 105 3.46 15.46 -16.62
C ILE A 105 4.20 14.21 -16.15
N ILE A 106 3.54 13.06 -16.14
CA ILE A 106 4.13 11.78 -15.73
C ILE A 106 5.24 11.34 -16.69
N ALA A 107 5.02 11.46 -18.00
CA ALA A 107 6.00 11.12 -19.02
C ALA A 107 7.24 12.01 -18.91
N ARG A 108 7.06 13.33 -18.73
CA ARG A 108 8.15 14.27 -18.50
C ARG A 108 8.92 13.94 -17.23
N LEU A 109 8.23 13.67 -16.12
CA LEU A 109 8.85 13.33 -14.85
C LEU A 109 9.70 12.05 -14.96
N SER A 110 9.18 11.04 -15.66
CA SER A 110 9.90 9.79 -15.91
C SER A 110 11.13 10.00 -16.82
N ALA A 111 10.98 10.71 -17.94
CA ALA A 111 12.05 10.95 -18.91
C ALA A 111 13.26 11.68 -18.30
N TYR A 112 13.01 12.64 -17.41
CA TYR A 112 14.07 13.39 -16.73
C TYR A 112 14.53 12.76 -15.40
N ARG A 113 14.06 11.55 -15.08
CA ARG A 113 14.31 10.89 -13.79
C ARG A 113 14.04 11.79 -12.59
N GLY A 114 12.96 12.57 -12.67
CA GLY A 114 12.69 13.70 -11.77
C GLY A 114 12.04 13.35 -10.42
N VAL A 115 11.89 12.06 -10.08
CA VAL A 115 11.33 11.62 -8.78
C VAL A 115 12.30 11.99 -7.64
N LYS A 116 11.88 12.92 -6.77
CA LYS A 116 12.72 13.49 -5.70
C LYS A 116 12.53 12.82 -4.33
N LYS A 117 11.42 12.13 -4.13
CA LYS A 117 11.10 11.36 -2.93
C LYS A 117 10.36 10.08 -3.31
N GLN A 118 10.34 9.09 -2.44
CA GLN A 118 9.67 7.81 -2.66
C GLN A 118 8.96 7.36 -1.39
N LEU A 119 7.86 6.64 -1.56
CA LEU A 119 7.17 5.95 -0.48
C LEU A 119 7.97 4.71 -0.02
N TRP A 120 8.16 4.62 1.28
CA TRP A 120 8.81 3.50 1.96
C TRP A 120 7.98 3.06 3.16
N GLY A 121 8.19 1.81 3.57
CA GLY A 121 7.77 1.33 4.87
C GLY A 121 8.81 1.72 5.91
N PHE A 122 8.39 1.81 7.16
CA PHE A 122 9.29 2.09 8.28
C PHE A 122 8.99 1.14 9.43
N LYS A 123 10.04 0.55 10.00
CA LYS A 123 9.98 -0.13 11.30
C LYS A 123 10.51 0.83 12.36
N LEU A 124 9.71 1.12 13.38
CA LEU A 124 10.05 2.09 14.41
C LEU A 124 10.37 1.41 15.73
N GLY A 125 11.27 2.02 16.51
CA GLY A 125 11.59 1.56 17.86
C GLY A 125 10.46 1.77 18.88
N GLN A 126 9.64 2.79 18.69
CA GLN A 126 8.46 3.11 19.50
C GLN A 126 7.43 3.88 18.67
N PHE A 127 6.20 3.95 19.19
CA PHE A 127 5.13 4.67 18.54
C PHE A 127 5.43 6.17 18.52
N VAL A 128 5.24 6.78 17.36
CA VAL A 128 5.21 8.23 17.17
C VAL A 128 3.94 8.59 16.39
N PRO A 129 3.38 9.79 16.59
CA PRO A 129 2.26 10.25 15.79
C PRO A 129 2.59 10.28 14.28
N PRO A 130 1.60 10.07 13.40
CA PRO A 130 1.80 10.31 11.97
C PRO A 130 2.09 11.80 11.71
N ASN A 131 2.57 12.10 10.50
CA ASN A 131 2.91 13.45 10.03
C ASN A 131 4.17 14.09 10.63
N VAL A 132 5.00 13.34 11.33
CA VAL A 132 6.31 13.78 11.85
C VAL A 132 7.43 13.69 10.81
N SER A 133 8.49 14.48 10.98
CA SER A 133 9.61 14.55 10.03
C SER A 133 10.67 13.48 10.32
N LEU A 134 11.28 12.94 9.27
CA LEU A 134 12.42 12.02 9.36
C LEU A 134 13.72 12.77 9.12
N TYR A 135 14.74 12.50 9.93
CA TYR A 135 16.04 13.15 9.90
C TYR A 135 17.18 12.15 9.67
N LEU A 136 18.21 12.59 8.97
CA LEU A 136 19.48 11.90 8.81
C LEU A 136 20.58 12.91 9.11
N GLU A 137 21.41 12.65 10.12
CA GLU A 137 22.50 13.54 10.54
C GLU A 137 22.01 14.99 10.79
N GLY A 138 20.87 15.13 11.45
CA GLY A 138 20.23 16.42 11.74
C GLY A 138 19.55 17.11 10.53
N ALA A 139 19.66 16.57 9.32
CA ALA A 139 19.00 17.11 8.14
C ALA A 139 17.64 16.44 7.89
N LYS A 140 16.60 17.24 7.63
CA LYS A 140 15.27 16.71 7.26
C LYS A 140 15.31 16.04 5.89
N VAL A 141 15.08 14.73 5.85
CA VAL A 141 15.13 13.90 4.64
C VAL A 141 13.80 13.25 4.28
N GLY A 142 12.81 13.26 5.17
CA GLY A 142 11.53 12.62 4.91
C GLY A 142 10.42 13.04 5.86
N LYS A 143 9.30 12.32 5.78
CA LYS A 143 8.12 12.50 6.62
C LYS A 143 7.37 11.17 6.74
N LEU A 144 6.92 10.81 7.94
CA LEU A 144 5.97 9.72 8.17
C LEU A 144 4.54 10.19 7.87
N THR A 145 3.75 9.36 7.21
CA THR A 145 2.37 9.66 6.80
C THR A 145 1.36 8.81 7.56
N SER A 146 1.67 7.53 7.79
CA SER A 146 0.86 6.58 8.56
C SER A 146 1.73 5.88 9.59
N VAL A 147 1.21 5.62 10.79
CA VAL A 147 1.89 4.86 11.85
C VAL A 147 0.88 4.00 12.59
N ILE A 148 1.24 2.76 12.89
CA ILE A 148 0.43 1.80 13.63
C ILE A 148 1.32 1.02 14.59
N ALA A 149 0.76 0.61 15.72
CA ALA A 149 1.40 -0.32 16.66
C ALA A 149 0.52 -1.56 16.81
N ASP A 150 1.12 -2.74 16.67
CA ASP A 150 0.50 -4.03 16.90
C ASP A 150 1.43 -4.96 17.71
N ASP A 151 1.05 -6.22 17.85
CA ASP A 151 1.82 -7.26 18.53
C ASP A 151 3.17 -7.59 17.86
N THR A 152 3.35 -7.19 16.60
CA THR A 152 4.58 -7.37 15.83
C THR A 152 5.53 -6.18 15.89
N GLY A 153 5.09 -5.07 16.51
CA GLY A 153 5.87 -3.86 16.71
C GLY A 153 5.20 -2.62 16.13
N VAL A 154 6.02 -1.59 15.88
CA VAL A 154 5.56 -0.31 15.34
C VAL A 154 5.99 -0.18 13.89
N TRP A 155 5.01 0.04 13.03
CA TRP A 155 5.19 0.14 11.59
C TRP A 155 4.61 1.45 11.07
N GLY A 156 5.17 1.94 9.98
CA GLY A 156 4.65 3.14 9.33
C GLY A 156 4.90 3.17 7.83
N LEU A 157 4.25 4.13 7.19
CA LEU A 157 4.52 4.56 5.83
C LEU A 157 5.04 5.98 5.85
N GLY A 158 5.85 6.34 4.86
CA GLY A 158 6.32 7.70 4.72
C GLY A 158 7.13 7.92 3.47
N TYR A 159 7.39 9.20 3.18
CA TYR A 159 8.20 9.61 2.06
C TYR A 159 9.63 9.89 2.50
N LEU A 160 10.59 9.33 1.77
CA LEU A 160 12.02 9.59 1.92
C LEU A 160 12.56 10.20 0.63
N ARG A 161 13.42 11.23 0.74
CA ARG A 161 14.12 11.79 -0.42
C ARG A 161 14.95 10.71 -1.11
N THR A 162 14.89 10.65 -2.44
CA THR A 162 15.62 9.64 -3.24
C THR A 162 17.13 9.68 -3.02
N LYS A 163 17.68 10.87 -2.74
CA LYS A 163 19.10 11.05 -2.43
C LYS A 163 19.52 10.64 -1.02
N ALA A 164 18.57 10.45 -0.11
CA ALA A 164 18.88 10.08 1.27
C ALA A 164 19.16 8.58 1.41
N GLY A 165 18.55 7.75 0.56
CA GLY A 165 18.71 6.30 0.56
C GLY A 165 17.38 5.57 0.36
N GLY A 166 17.32 4.33 0.84
CA GLY A 166 16.16 3.45 0.73
C GLY A 166 16.17 2.39 1.83
N ALA A 167 15.71 1.17 1.52
CA ALA A 167 15.68 0.06 2.45
C ALA A 167 17.02 -0.14 3.21
N GLY A 168 16.92 -0.38 4.52
CA GLY A 168 18.05 -0.51 5.45
C GLY A 168 18.58 0.81 6.01
N LEU A 169 18.15 1.97 5.50
CA LEU A 169 18.54 3.26 6.07
C LEU A 169 17.84 3.49 7.41
N VAL A 170 18.61 3.78 8.45
CA VAL A 170 18.10 4.16 9.77
C VAL A 170 18.04 5.68 9.87
N LEU A 171 16.89 6.19 10.27
CA LEU A 171 16.58 7.61 10.38
C LEU A 171 16.20 7.96 11.82
N GLU A 172 16.44 9.21 12.19
CA GLU A 172 16.00 9.80 13.46
C GLU A 172 14.58 10.37 13.30
N VAL A 173 13.73 10.12 14.30
CA VAL A 173 12.37 10.67 14.37
C VAL A 173 11.94 10.85 15.82
N GLU A 174 11.61 12.08 16.20
CA GLU A 174 11.32 12.43 17.60
C GLU A 174 12.41 11.90 18.55
N ASN A 175 12.07 10.98 19.45
CA ASN A 175 12.99 10.33 20.40
C ASN A 175 13.28 8.86 20.05
N THR A 176 13.14 8.46 18.79
CA THR A 176 13.35 7.08 18.33
C THR A 176 14.02 7.02 16.97
N THR A 177 14.36 5.81 16.55
CA THR A 177 14.78 5.49 15.19
C THR A 177 13.62 4.92 14.35
N ALA A 178 13.72 5.12 13.04
CA ALA A 178 12.90 4.48 12.02
C ALA A 178 13.81 3.86 10.94
N GLU A 179 13.75 2.55 10.77
CA GLU A 179 14.46 1.83 9.71
C GLU A 179 13.56 1.75 8.47
N ALA A 180 14.04 2.24 7.33
CA ALA A 180 13.34 2.13 6.07
C ALA A 180 13.32 0.67 5.59
N VAL A 181 12.16 0.17 5.20
CA VAL A 181 11.95 -1.18 4.65
C VAL A 181 11.26 -1.13 3.31
N ASP A 182 11.49 -2.15 2.49
CA ASP A 182 10.81 -2.27 1.21
C ASP A 182 9.32 -2.60 1.36
N LEU A 183 8.53 -2.27 0.35
CA LEU A 183 7.07 -2.35 0.35
C LEU A 183 6.60 -3.36 -0.71
N PRO A 184 5.86 -4.42 -0.33
CA PRO A 184 5.36 -5.42 -1.28
C PRO A 184 4.47 -4.85 -2.40
N PHE A 185 3.69 -3.80 -2.11
CA PHE A 185 2.78 -3.18 -3.06
C PHE A 185 3.46 -2.14 -3.98
N ALA A 186 4.62 -1.63 -3.57
CA ALA A 186 5.28 -0.57 -4.32
C ALA A 186 6.08 -1.13 -5.49
N SER A 187 6.03 -0.41 -6.60
CA SER A 187 6.89 -0.58 -7.78
C SER A 187 7.55 0.76 -8.06
N ARG A 188 8.86 0.79 -8.34
CA ARG A 188 9.62 2.05 -8.44
C ARG A 188 10.27 2.29 -9.79
N GLY A 189 9.99 1.44 -10.78
CA GLY A 189 10.46 1.63 -12.16
C GLY A 189 11.97 1.74 -12.24
N TYR A 190 12.50 2.83 -12.83
CA TYR A 190 13.96 3.02 -12.96
C TYR A 190 14.72 3.19 -11.63
N LEU A 191 14.00 3.30 -10.50
CA LEU A 191 14.55 3.37 -9.15
C LEU A 191 14.60 1.99 -8.48
N GLU A 192 14.01 0.96 -9.09
CA GLU A 192 14.31 -0.42 -8.74
C GLU A 192 15.75 -0.67 -9.19
N THR A 193 16.65 -0.99 -8.26
CA THR A 193 18.10 -1.22 -8.42
C THR A 193 19.01 -0.04 -8.08
N SER A 194 19.41 0.00 -6.80
CA SER A 194 20.78 0.34 -6.36
C SER A 194 21.21 -0.56 -5.18
N ALA A 195 20.72 -1.81 -5.13
CA ALA A 195 21.04 -2.78 -4.07
C ALA A 195 21.45 -4.16 -4.62
N ILE A 196 21.88 -4.24 -5.88
CA ILE A 196 22.57 -5.43 -6.42
C ILE A 196 23.89 -4.96 -7.05
N ALA A 197 24.79 -4.50 -6.18
CA ALA A 197 26.21 -4.36 -6.48
C ALA A 197 26.96 -4.39 -5.15
N SER A 198 26.96 -5.54 -4.46
CA SER A 198 27.98 -6.00 -3.49
C SER A 198 27.47 -7.23 -2.74
N THR A 199 27.56 -8.43 -3.33
CA THR A 199 28.29 -9.60 -2.80
C THR A 199 28.17 -10.76 -3.77
#